data_AF-A0A951QMD4-F1
#
_entry.id   AF-A0A951QMD4-F1
#
_cell.length_a   1.000
_cell.length_b   1.000
_cell.length_c   1.000
_cell.angle_alpha   90.00
_cell.angle_beta   90.00
_cell.angle_gamma   90.00
#
_symmetry.space_group_name_H-M   'P 1'
#
loop_
_entity.id
_entity.type
_entity.pdbx_description
1 polymer ?
#
loop_
_entity_poly.entity_id
_entity_poly.type
_entity_poly.pdbx_seq_one_letter_code
_entity_poly.pdbx_strand_id
1 'polypeptide(L)'
;MDIDKLIEALQSVGGLEEIQSKRISTTELPAQLYLRMVIASLATKKSITNCTSTALETYTIRNEEKHLAEIKLQAAAAGMGIEDYLADALAKRLL
;
A
#
# COMPACT_ATOMS: atom_id res chain seq x y z
N MET A 1 -14.59 -13.67 -15.12
CA MET A 1 -13.66 -14.57 -14.42
C MET A 1 -13.27 -13.85 -13.15
N ASP A 2 -13.54 -14.46 -11.99
CA ASP A 2 -13.40 -13.81 -10.69
C ASP A 2 -11.91 -13.72 -10.32
N ILE A 3 -11.43 -12.51 -10.01
CA ILE A 3 -10.00 -12.25 -9.77
C ILE A 3 -9.53 -13.01 -8.53
N ASP A 4 -10.40 -13.16 -7.53
CA ASP A 4 -10.05 -13.89 -6.31
C ASP A 4 -9.87 -15.39 -6.59
N LYS A 5 -10.67 -15.98 -7.49
CA LYS A 5 -10.47 -17.38 -7.95
C LYS A 5 -9.17 -17.58 -8.72
N LEU A 6 -8.72 -16.56 -9.45
CA LEU A 6 -7.47 -16.59 -10.21
C LEU A 6 -6.25 -16.51 -9.26
N ILE A 7 -6.36 -15.72 -8.20
CA ILE A 7 -5.36 -15.63 -7.14
C ILE A 7 -5.28 -16.93 -6.33
N GLU A 8 -6.42 -17.51 -5.95
CA GLU A 8 -6.48 -18.80 -5.25
C GLU A 8 -5.86 -19.92 -6.09
N ALA A 9 -6.17 -19.95 -7.40
CA ALA A 9 -5.56 -20.90 -8.32
C ALA A 9 -4.03 -20.75 -8.31
N LEU A 10 -3.50 -19.52 -8.44
CA LEU A 10 -2.05 -19.26 -8.44
C LEU A 10 -1.37 -19.58 -7.09
N GLN A 11 -2.09 -19.44 -5.96
CA GLN A 11 -1.62 -19.90 -4.64
C GLN A 11 -1.47 -21.41 -4.58
N SER A 12 -2.47 -22.15 -5.05
CA SER A 12 -2.46 -23.61 -4.99
C SER A 12 -1.35 -24.29 -5.80
N VAL A 13 -0.82 -23.63 -6.84
CA VAL A 13 0.27 -24.16 -7.68
C VAL A 13 1.66 -23.65 -7.31
N GLY A 14 1.79 -22.83 -6.25
CA GLY A 14 3.07 -22.22 -5.86
C GLY A 14 3.60 -21.13 -6.81
N GLY A 15 2.80 -20.71 -7.80
CA GLY A 15 3.24 -19.74 -8.82
C GLY A 15 3.51 -18.32 -8.29
N LEU A 16 2.99 -17.97 -7.11
CA LEU A 16 3.22 -16.67 -6.49
C LEU A 16 4.66 -16.46 -6.03
N GLU A 17 5.31 -17.51 -5.53
CA GLU A 17 6.71 -17.49 -5.07
C GLU A 17 7.65 -17.31 -6.27
N GLU A 18 7.33 -17.95 -7.40
CA GLU A 18 8.09 -17.85 -8.64
C GLU A 18 7.96 -16.46 -9.30
N ILE A 19 6.83 -15.78 -9.12
CA ILE A 19 6.62 -14.39 -9.57
C ILE A 19 7.35 -13.40 -8.68
N GLN A 20 7.51 -13.68 -7.38
CA GLN A 20 8.27 -12.83 -6.46
C GLN A 20 9.76 -12.79 -6.81
N SER A 21 10.36 -13.95 -7.08
CA SER A 21 11.81 -14.07 -7.35
C SER A 21 12.27 -13.36 -8.63
N LYS A 22 11.36 -13.10 -9.59
CA LYS A 22 11.68 -12.47 -10.89
C LYS A 22 11.50 -10.93 -10.88
N ARG A 23 11.19 -10.30 -9.75
CA ARG A 23 10.93 -8.85 -9.70
C ARG A 23 12.21 -8.03 -9.65
N ILE A 24 12.36 -7.16 -10.66
CA ILE A 24 13.41 -6.15 -10.72
C ILE A 24 12.85 -4.87 -10.09
N SER A 25 13.37 -4.55 -8.90
CA SER A 25 13.29 -3.29 -8.14
C SER A 25 11.91 -2.64 -7.87
N THR A 26 11.54 -2.65 -6.59
CA THR A 26 11.14 -1.53 -5.71
C THR A 26 10.21 -2.11 -4.65
N THR A 27 10.60 -1.98 -3.37
CA THR A 27 9.84 -2.33 -2.14
C THR A 27 8.91 -3.54 -2.31
N GLU A 28 9.37 -4.72 -1.91
CA GLU A 28 8.68 -6.01 -2.08
C GLU A 28 7.18 -5.96 -1.74
N LEU A 29 6.37 -5.56 -2.72
CA LEU A 29 4.92 -5.63 -2.61
C LEU A 29 4.58 -7.12 -2.53
N PRO A 30 3.76 -7.55 -1.56
CA PRO A 30 3.32 -8.94 -1.47
C PRO A 30 2.86 -9.46 -2.84
N ALA A 31 3.17 -10.72 -3.14
CA ALA A 31 2.96 -11.31 -4.46
C ALA A 31 1.57 -11.01 -5.06
N GLN A 32 0.56 -11.19 -4.20
CA GLN A 32 -0.85 -10.95 -4.46
C GLN A 32 -1.17 -9.49 -4.77
N LEU A 33 -0.57 -8.54 -4.06
CA LEU A 33 -0.82 -7.11 -4.25
C LEU A 33 -0.32 -6.64 -5.62
N TYR A 34 0.85 -7.11 -6.03
CA TYR A 34 1.38 -6.81 -7.36
C TYR A 34 0.57 -7.46 -8.48
N LEU A 35 0.09 -8.71 -8.33
CA LEU A 35 -0.82 -9.29 -9.32
C LEU A 35 -2.09 -8.44 -9.47
N ARG A 36 -2.65 -7.95 -8.36
CA ARG A 36 -3.78 -7.02 -8.39
C ARG A 36 -3.41 -5.71 -9.12
N MET A 37 -2.20 -5.19 -8.92
CA MET A 37 -1.72 -4.00 -9.65
C MET A 37 -1.48 -4.27 -11.14
N VAL A 38 -0.96 -5.44 -11.53
CA VAL A 38 -0.80 -5.85 -12.93
C VAL A 38 -2.17 -5.94 -13.61
N ILE A 39 -3.16 -6.55 -12.95
CA ILE A 39 -4.54 -6.63 -13.47
C ILE A 39 -5.13 -5.22 -13.61
N ALA A 40 -4.97 -4.36 -12.61
CA ALA A 40 -5.45 -2.98 -12.67
C ALA A 40 -4.77 -2.20 -13.81
N SER A 41 -3.46 -2.38 -14.00
CA SER A 41 -2.69 -1.78 -15.09
C SER A 41 -3.22 -2.21 -16.46
N LEU A 42 -3.51 -3.50 -16.65
CA LEU A 42 -4.11 -4.02 -17.89
C LEU A 42 -5.54 -3.48 -18.13
N ALA A 43 -6.38 -3.47 -17.10
CA ALA A 43 -7.77 -3.03 -17.19
C ALA A 43 -7.88 -1.52 -17.48
N THR A 44 -7.00 -0.72 -16.87
CA THR A 44 -7.02 0.75 -16.99
C THR A 44 -6.11 1.29 -18.09
N LYS A 45 -5.29 0.43 -18.71
CA LYS A 45 -4.24 0.80 -19.68
C LYS A 45 -3.27 1.85 -19.13
N LYS A 46 -3.05 1.86 -17.81
CA LYS A 46 -2.10 2.74 -17.11
C LYS A 46 -0.93 1.93 -16.60
N SER A 47 0.21 2.58 -16.34
CA SER A 47 1.36 1.91 -15.72
C SER A 47 1.02 1.45 -14.30
N ILE A 48 1.70 0.40 -13.84
CA ILE A 48 1.58 -0.11 -12.46
C ILE A 48 1.84 1.01 -11.44
N THR A 49 2.86 1.85 -11.68
CA THR A 49 3.17 3.01 -10.84
C THR A 49 1.99 3.98 -10.72
N ASN A 50 1.30 4.26 -11.83
CA ASN A 50 0.14 5.14 -11.82
C ASN A 50 -1.03 4.49 -11.06
N CYS A 51 -1.25 3.19 -11.24
CA CYS A 51 -2.26 2.44 -10.48
C CYS A 51 -1.97 2.48 -8.97
N THR A 52 -0.71 2.32 -8.57
CA THR A 52 -0.28 2.42 -7.17
C THR A 52 -0.50 3.83 -6.61
N SER A 53 -0.12 4.88 -7.34
CA SER A 53 -0.33 6.27 -6.90
C SER A 53 -1.81 6.57 -6.69
N THR A 54 -2.65 6.23 -7.68
CA THR A 54 -4.10 6.42 -7.58
C THR A 54 -4.71 5.61 -6.43
N ALA A 55 -4.24 4.38 -6.20
CA ALA A 55 -4.72 3.56 -5.08
C ALA A 55 -4.35 4.18 -3.73
N LEU A 56 -3.12 4.68 -3.57
CA LEU A 56 -2.66 5.36 -2.37
C LEU A 56 -3.44 6.65 -2.12
N GLU A 57 -3.58 7.51 -3.14
CA GLU A 57 -4.35 8.75 -3.05
C GLU A 57 -5.80 8.48 -2.66
N THR A 58 -6.44 7.51 -3.31
CA THR A 58 -7.84 7.14 -3.02
C THR A 58 -8.00 6.60 -1.60
N TYR A 59 -7.04 5.79 -1.13
CA TYR A 59 -7.05 5.29 0.24
C TYR A 59 -6.92 6.44 1.24
N THR A 60 -5.96 7.34 1.03
CA THR A 60 -5.72 8.50 1.90
C THR A 60 -6.97 9.38 1.98
N ILE A 61 -7.57 9.73 0.84
CA ILE A 61 -8.79 10.57 0.79
C ILE A 61 -9.94 9.89 1.55
N ARG A 62 -10.15 8.58 1.34
CA ARG A 62 -11.25 7.85 1.99
C ARG A 62 -11.07 7.64 3.48
N ASN A 63 -9.85 7.74 3.99
CA ASN A 63 -9.52 7.49 5.39
C ASN A 63 -8.95 8.73 6.08
N GLU A 64 -9.03 9.91 5.47
CA GLU A 64 -8.41 11.14 5.97
C GLU A 64 -8.85 11.46 7.39
N GLU A 65 -10.15 11.40 7.68
CA GLU A 65 -10.71 11.64 9.01
C GLU A 65 -10.25 10.60 10.03
N LYS A 66 -10.15 9.33 9.61
CA LYS A 66 -9.68 8.24 10.46
C LYS A 66 -8.20 8.40 10.79
N HIS A 67 -7.38 8.74 9.80
CA HIS A 67 -5.96 8.99 10.01
C HIS A 67 -5.73 10.23 10.89
N LEU A 68 -6.52 11.28 10.72
CA LEU A 68 -6.50 12.44 11.61
C LEU A 68 -6.85 12.06 13.04
N ALA A 69 -7.84 11.19 13.25
CA ALA A 69 -8.21 10.69 14.57
C ALA A 69 -7.09 9.82 15.19
N GLU A 70 -6.46 8.95 14.40
CA GLU A 70 -5.30 8.15 14.84
C GLU A 70 -4.11 9.03 15.25
N ILE A 71 -3.78 10.05 14.46
CA ILE A 71 -2.71 11.00 14.76
C ILE A 71 -3.02 11.78 16.04
N LYS A 72 -4.26 12.25 16.22
CA LYS A 72 -4.70 12.93 17.45
C LYS A 72 -4.53 12.05 18.68
N LEU A 73 -4.92 10.78 18.56
CA LEU A 73 -4.82 9.82 19.65
C LEU A 73 -3.36 9.51 20.00
N GLN A 74 -2.51 9.35 18.99
CA GLN A 74 -1.07 9.13 19.19
C GLN A 74 -0.36 10.35 19.79
N ALA A 75 -0.67 11.56 19.31
CA ALA A 75 -0.14 12.81 19.87
C ALA A 75 -0.57 12.98 21.33
N ALA A 76 -1.85 12.70 21.65
CA ALA A 76 -2.36 12.71 23.02
C ALA A 76 -1.67 11.65 23.91
N ALA A 77 -1.45 10.44 23.40
CA ALA A 77 -0.74 9.38 24.12
C ALA A 77 0.74 9.73 24.37
N ALA A 78 1.36 10.50 23.47
CA ALA A 78 2.71 11.03 23.64
C ALA A 78 2.77 12.29 24.52
N GLY A 79 1.62 12.86 24.91
CA GLY A 79 1.53 14.12 25.66
C GLY A 79 1.97 15.34 24.86
N MET A 80 1.93 15.27 23.52
CA MET A 80 2.41 16.30 22.61
C MET A 80 1.27 16.99 21.87
N GLY A 81 1.50 18.23 21.42
CA GLY A 81 0.66 18.83 20.39
C GLY A 81 0.73 18.02 19.09
N ILE A 82 -0.33 18.05 18.28
CA ILE A 82 -0.41 17.32 17.00
C ILE A 82 0.78 17.70 16.10
N GLU A 83 1.08 19.00 16.02
CA GLU A 83 2.15 19.55 15.18
C GLU A 83 3.53 19.09 15.67
N ASP A 84 3.78 19.11 16.99
CA ASP A 84 5.02 18.64 17.59
C ASP A 84 5.23 17.13 17.39
N TYR A 85 4.15 16.35 17.52
CA TYR A 85 4.17 14.91 17.26
C TYR A 85 4.52 14.59 15.80
N LEU A 86 3.93 15.32 14.85
CA LEU A 86 4.22 15.14 13.43
C LEU A 86 5.66 15.56 13.10
N ALA A 87 6.15 16.66 13.67
CA ALA A 87 7.52 17.11 13.49
C ALA A 87 8.54 16.09 14.03
N ASP A 88 8.30 15.54 15.23
CA ASP A 88 9.15 14.49 15.83
C ASP A 88 9.11 13.19 15.03
N ALA A 89 7.93 12.76 14.56
CA ALA A 89 7.79 11.57 13.73
C ALA A 89 8.50 11.70 12.36
N LEU A 90 8.48 12.90 11.75
CA LEU A 90 9.21 13.19 10.52
C LEU A 90 10.72 13.21 10.74
N ALA A 91 11.18 13.87 11.81
CA ALA A 91 12.60 13.92 12.16
C ALA A 91 13.18 12.51 12.38
N LYS A 92 12.43 11.61 13.04
CA LYS A 92 12.84 10.21 13.27
C LYS A 92 12.88 9.34 12.02
N ARG A 93 12.20 9.69 10.92
CA ARG A 93 12.27 8.96 9.64
C ARG A 93 13.35 9.48 8.69
N LEU A 94 13.83 10.70 8.92
CA LEU A 94 14.89 11.34 8.13
C LEU A 94 16.30 11.08 8.68
N LEU A 95 16.40 10.50 9.88
CA LEU A 95 17.62 9.98 10.52
C LEU A 95 17.74 8.47 10.31
#